data_AF-A0A6V7KF48-F1
#
_entry.id   AF-A0A6V7KF48-F1
#
_cell.length_a   1.000
_cell.length_b   1.000
_cell.length_c   1.000
_cell.angle_alpha   90.00
_cell.angle_beta   90.00
_cell.angle_gamma   90.00
#
_symmetry.space_group_name_H-M   'P 1'
#
loop_
_entity.id
_entity.type
_entity.pdbx_description
1 polymer ?
#
loop_
_entity_poly.entity_id
_entity_poly.type
_entity_poly.pdbx_seq_one_letter_code
_entity_poly.pdbx_strand_id
1 'polypeptide(L)'
;MTEKEGKIEFVTEPCPIKPRKFLPQNIVIRLRCRETFGCTYPGTHVLNARQFYQNVFPNYTVVNVEKPPCFLRKFSPDGRYLVAFSADQTSIEVYTYKGASAAAELLKDCKGEYVGHKNDDRSFFIRSNIFHKFFM
;
A
#
# COMPACT_ATOMS: atom_id res chain seq x y z
N MET A 1 -46.92 -12.78 29.65
CA MET A 1 -45.54 -12.43 29.29
C MET A 1 -44.64 -13.48 29.90
N THR A 2 -43.96 -14.29 29.10
CA THR A 2 -43.04 -15.33 29.59
C THR A 2 -41.73 -15.15 28.87
N GLU A 3 -40.79 -14.50 29.55
CA GLU A 3 -39.41 -14.34 29.13
C GLU A 3 -38.75 -15.73 29.11
N LYS A 4 -38.36 -16.19 27.92
CA LYS A 4 -37.52 -17.37 27.78
C LYS A 4 -36.07 -16.91 27.88
N GLU A 5 -35.47 -17.10 29.05
CA GLU A 5 -34.03 -16.93 29.23
C GLU A 5 -33.29 -17.96 28.36
N GLY A 6 -32.56 -17.47 27.36
CA GLY A 6 -31.69 -18.29 26.53
C GLY A 6 -30.50 -18.75 27.35
N LYS A 7 -30.43 -20.06 27.64
CA LYS A 7 -29.25 -20.68 28.25
C LYS A 7 -28.08 -20.63 27.26
N ILE A 8 -27.03 -19.91 27.61
CA ILE A 8 -25.78 -19.89 26.86
C ILE A 8 -25.02 -21.17 27.21
N GLU A 9 -25.02 -22.14 26.30
CA GLU A 9 -24.21 -23.35 26.44
C GLU A 9 -22.77 -23.06 25.98
N PHE A 10 -21.82 -23.16 26.90
CA PHE A 10 -20.39 -23.06 26.59
C PHE A 10 -19.89 -24.44 26.15
N VAL A 11 -19.31 -24.52 24.95
CA VAL A 11 -18.65 -25.74 24.45
C VAL A 11 -17.40 -25.98 25.31
N THR A 12 -17.42 -27.05 26.11
CA THR A 12 -16.31 -27.47 26.98
C THR A 12 -15.30 -28.38 26.28
N GLU A 13 -15.59 -28.84 25.07
CA GLU A 13 -14.67 -29.70 24.32
C GLU A 13 -13.45 -28.90 23.84
N PRO A 14 -12.22 -29.42 24.03
CA PRO A 14 -11.03 -28.74 23.58
C PRO A 14 -11.03 -28.65 22.05
N CYS A 15 -10.93 -27.43 21.53
CA CYS A 15 -10.84 -27.20 20.09
C CYS A 15 -9.72 -28.05 19.47
N PRO A 16 -10.01 -28.93 18.50
CA PRO A 16 -8.99 -29.81 17.90
C PRO A 16 -7.95 -29.04 17.06
N ILE A 17 -8.24 -27.77 16.75
CA ILE A 17 -7.39 -26.89 15.95
C ILE A 17 -6.43 -26.14 16.88
N LYS A 18 -5.13 -26.44 16.78
CA LYS A 18 -4.10 -25.64 17.47
C LYS A 18 -4.03 -24.25 16.85
N PRO A 19 -4.13 -23.17 17.66
CA PRO A 19 -4.04 -21.82 17.13
C PRO A 19 -2.65 -21.57 16.53
N ARG A 20 -2.62 -20.92 15.37
CA ARG A 20 -1.37 -20.53 14.73
C ARG A 20 -0.66 -19.48 15.59
N LYS A 21 0.61 -19.69 15.88
CA LYS A 21 1.44 -18.65 16.52
C LYS A 21 1.68 -17.52 15.53
N PHE A 22 1.23 -16.31 15.87
CA PHE A 22 1.51 -15.12 15.10
C PHE A 22 2.85 -14.52 15.53
N LEU A 23 3.64 -14.10 14.54
CA LEU A 23 4.85 -13.31 14.79
C LEU A 23 4.47 -11.91 15.26
N PRO A 24 5.34 -11.23 16.02
CA PRO A 24 5.12 -9.85 16.43
C PRO A 24 4.88 -8.97 15.19
N GLN A 25 3.82 -8.15 15.27
CA GLN A 25 3.42 -7.21 14.21
C GLN A 25 3.99 -5.80 14.43
N ASN A 26 4.67 -5.56 15.55
CA ASN A 26 5.28 -4.26 15.82
C ASN A 26 6.36 -3.94 14.76
N ILE A 27 6.25 -2.76 14.14
CA ILE A 27 7.16 -2.30 13.10
C ILE A 27 8.61 -2.21 13.57
N VAL A 28 8.85 -1.76 14.81
CA VAL A 28 10.19 -1.63 15.40
C VAL A 28 10.83 -3.00 15.58
N ILE A 29 10.06 -4.00 16.02
CA ILE A 29 10.55 -5.37 16.14
C ILE A 29 10.90 -5.94 14.76
N ARG A 30 10.01 -5.77 13.76
CA ARG A 30 10.28 -6.26 12.39
C ARG A 30 11.47 -5.56 11.75
N LEU A 31 11.65 -4.25 11.98
CA LEU A 31 12.79 -3.50 11.49
C LEU A 31 14.09 -4.03 12.08
N ARG A 32 14.16 -4.14 13.42
CA ARG A 32 15.34 -4.65 14.13
C ARG A 32 15.67 -6.08 13.69
N CYS A 33 14.69 -6.96 13.59
CA CYS A 33 14.91 -8.32 13.10
C CYS A 33 15.47 -8.33 11.67
N ARG A 34 14.97 -7.46 10.79
CA ARG A 34 15.46 -7.33 9.41
C ARG A 34 16.89 -6.79 9.37
N GLU A 35 17.25 -5.83 10.22
CA GLU A 35 18.59 -5.25 10.26
C GLU A 35 19.63 -6.21 10.88
N THR A 36 19.25 -6.91 11.94
CA THR A 36 20.17 -7.83 12.65
C THR A 36 20.33 -9.16 11.93
N PHE A 37 19.23 -9.76 11.46
CA PHE A 37 19.24 -11.11 10.90
C PHE A 37 19.11 -11.14 9.38
N GLY A 38 18.67 -10.05 8.75
CA GLY A 38 18.46 -9.96 7.29
C GLY A 38 17.42 -10.96 6.80
N CYS A 39 17.90 -12.14 6.46
CA CYS A 39 17.13 -13.25 5.93
C CYS A 39 17.47 -14.51 6.72
N THR A 40 16.56 -14.94 7.61
CA THR A 40 16.76 -16.12 8.46
C THR A 40 16.87 -17.42 7.67
N TYR A 41 16.25 -17.50 6.49
CA TYR A 41 16.32 -18.67 5.61
C TYR A 41 16.66 -18.26 4.17
N PRO A 42 17.50 -19.01 3.44
CA PRO A 42 17.78 -18.75 2.03
C PRO A 42 16.49 -18.63 1.21
N GLY A 43 16.41 -17.65 0.31
CA GLY A 43 15.24 -17.42 -0.55
C GLY A 43 14.03 -16.76 0.12
N THR A 44 14.05 -16.48 1.43
CA THR A 44 12.92 -15.86 2.14
C THR A 44 12.96 -14.32 2.21
N HIS A 45 13.93 -13.69 1.52
CA HIS A 45 14.15 -12.25 1.59
C HIS A 45 12.91 -11.43 1.19
N VAL A 46 12.21 -11.86 0.13
CA VAL A 46 10.97 -11.21 -0.33
C VAL A 46 9.83 -11.36 0.68
N LEU A 47 9.73 -12.51 1.35
CA LEU A 47 8.71 -12.76 2.37
C LEU A 47 8.93 -11.87 3.60
N ASN A 48 10.18 -11.79 4.09
CA ASN A 48 10.56 -10.94 5.21
C ASN A 48 10.31 -9.45 4.88
N ALA A 49 10.68 -9.01 3.67
CA ALA A 49 10.42 -7.65 3.22
C ALA A 49 8.91 -7.34 3.17
N ARG A 50 8.10 -8.23 2.56
CA ARG A 50 6.64 -8.06 2.50
C ARG A 50 6.00 -8.01 3.89
N GLN A 51 6.46 -8.85 4.81
CA GLN A 51 5.98 -8.81 6.20
C GLN A 51 6.26 -7.45 6.83
N PHE A 52 7.46 -6.87 6.67
CA PHE A 52 7.74 -5.56 7.22
C PHE A 52 6.77 -4.48 6.72
N TYR A 53 6.53 -4.42 5.41
CA TYR A 53 5.66 -3.42 4.80
C TYR A 53 4.15 -3.59 5.09
N GLN A 54 3.70 -4.69 5.70
CA GLN A 54 2.31 -4.83 6.16
C GLN A 54 1.91 -3.79 7.21
N ASN A 55 2.89 -3.29 7.97
CA ASN A 55 2.64 -2.32 9.05
C ASN A 55 3.09 -0.90 8.67
N VAL A 56 3.50 -0.69 7.42
CA VAL A 56 3.86 0.61 6.88
C VAL A 56 2.69 1.10 6.06
N PHE A 57 2.05 2.18 6.50
CA PHE A 57 0.96 2.83 5.78
C PHE A 57 1.49 4.07 5.05
N PRO A 58 0.88 4.45 3.91
CA PRO A 58 1.23 5.69 3.24
C PRO A 58 0.84 6.88 4.12
N ASN A 59 1.73 7.87 4.22
CA ASN A 59 1.48 9.10 4.98
C ASN A 59 0.38 9.96 4.33
N TYR A 60 0.21 9.84 3.01
CA TYR A 60 -0.71 10.69 2.24
C TYR A 60 -1.24 9.95 1.01
N THR A 61 -2.54 10.11 0.73
CA THR A 61 -3.20 9.47 -0.43
C THR A 61 -3.84 10.50 -1.36
N VAL A 62 -3.43 10.50 -2.63
CA VAL A 62 -4.08 11.30 -3.68
C VAL A 62 -4.94 10.40 -4.54
N VAL A 63 -6.22 10.76 -4.67
CA VAL A 63 -7.23 10.03 -5.45
C VAL A 63 -7.63 10.87 -6.66
N ASN A 64 -8.08 10.21 -7.73
CA ASN A 64 -8.50 10.83 -8.99
C ASN A 64 -7.38 11.67 -9.63
N VAL A 65 -6.17 11.11 -9.64
CA VAL A 65 -5.03 11.69 -10.35
C VAL A 65 -5.30 11.70 -11.85
N GLU A 66 -5.06 12.84 -12.50
CA GLU A 66 -5.13 12.91 -13.95
C GLU A 66 -3.94 12.17 -14.53
N LYS A 67 -4.23 11.29 -15.49
CA LYS A 67 -3.24 10.48 -16.17
C LYS A 67 -3.40 10.64 -17.68
N PRO A 68 -2.32 10.43 -18.46
CA PRO A 68 -2.44 10.33 -19.91
C PRO A 68 -3.44 9.24 -20.33
N PRO A 69 -3.88 9.25 -21.60
CA PRO A 69 -4.78 8.24 -22.16
C PRO A 69 -4.06 6.89 -22.30
N CYS A 70 -3.86 6.21 -21.17
CA CYS A 70 -3.23 4.90 -21.09
C CYS A 70 -3.85 4.06 -19.96
N PHE A 71 -3.77 2.74 -20.06
CA PHE A 71 -4.17 1.79 -19.03
C PHE A 71 -2.94 1.35 -18.24
N LEU A 72 -2.79 1.90 -17.04
CA LEU A 72 -1.74 1.50 -16.10
C LEU A 72 -1.92 0.04 -15.72
N ARG A 73 -0.83 -0.75 -15.78
CA ARG A 73 -0.88 -2.18 -15.49
C ARG A 73 -0.18 -2.54 -14.20
N LYS A 74 1.15 -2.45 -14.18
CA LYS A 74 1.96 -2.95 -13.07
C LYS A 74 3.35 -2.34 -13.05
N PHE A 75 3.91 -2.22 -11.85
CA PHE A 75 5.33 -1.98 -11.65
C PHE A 75 6.18 -3.20 -12.01
N SER A 76 7.37 -2.91 -12.52
CA SER A 76 8.44 -3.89 -12.69
C SER A 76 8.82 -4.54 -11.35
N PRO A 77 9.38 -5.76 -11.34
CA PRO A 77 9.72 -6.46 -10.10
C PRO A 77 10.72 -5.71 -9.19
N ASP A 78 11.57 -4.88 -9.78
CA ASP A 78 12.51 -3.98 -9.11
C ASP A 78 11.89 -2.63 -8.71
N GLY A 79 10.65 -2.34 -9.13
CA GLY A 79 9.91 -1.13 -8.77
C GLY A 79 10.35 0.15 -9.48
N ARG A 80 11.27 0.07 -10.44
CA ARG A 80 11.81 1.25 -11.15
C ARG A 80 10.96 1.72 -12.30
N TYR A 81 10.14 0.84 -12.88
CA TYR A 81 9.33 1.13 -14.05
C TYR A 81 7.86 0.83 -13.81
N LEU A 82 6.99 1.65 -14.37
CA LEU A 82 5.55 1.42 -14.43
C LEU A 82 5.16 1.14 -15.88
N VAL A 83 4.60 -0.03 -16.12
CA VAL A 83 4.13 -0.44 -17.45
C VAL A 83 2.68 -0.03 -17.63
N ALA A 84 2.37 0.58 -18.76
CA ALA A 84 1.03 0.94 -19.21
C ALA A 84 0.81 0.52 -20.66
N PHE A 85 -0.45 0.38 -21.04
CA PHE A 85 -0.86 0.20 -22.44
C PHE A 85 -1.45 1.51 -22.95
N SER A 86 -1.20 1.89 -24.18
CA SER A 86 -1.89 3.04 -24.79
C SER A 86 -3.42 2.83 -24.79
N ALA A 87 -4.20 3.92 -24.84
CA ALA A 87 -5.67 3.82 -24.81
C ALA A 87 -6.26 3.01 -25.98
N ASP A 88 -5.59 3.01 -27.12
CA ASP A 88 -5.91 2.21 -28.30
C ASP A 88 -5.35 0.76 -28.23
N GLN A 89 -4.63 0.42 -27.17
CA GLN A 89 -4.00 -0.89 -26.92
C GLN A 89 -3.00 -1.33 -28.02
N THR A 90 -2.49 -0.39 -28.80
CA THR A 90 -1.54 -0.68 -29.91
C THR A 90 -0.08 -0.66 -29.46
N SER A 91 0.23 0.02 -28.36
CA SER A 91 1.59 0.20 -27.87
C SER A 91 1.69 0.02 -26.36
N ILE A 92 2.91 -0.29 -25.91
CA ILE A 92 3.27 -0.41 -24.50
C ILE A 92 4.11 0.80 -24.13
N GLU A 93 3.64 1.54 -23.14
CA GLU A 93 4.33 2.69 -22.56
C GLU A 93 5.04 2.26 -21.28
N VAL A 94 6.32 2.59 -21.16
CA VAL A 94 7.13 2.27 -19.98
C VAL A 94 7.57 3.57 -19.33
N TYR A 95 7.03 3.86 -18.16
CA TYR A 95 7.33 5.06 -17.38
C TYR A 95 8.41 4.78 -16.34
N THR A 96 9.34 5.72 -16.16
CA THR A 96 10.36 5.64 -15.11
C THR A 96 9.84 6.25 -13.82
N TYR A 97 9.88 5.48 -12.73
CA TYR A 97 9.45 5.95 -11.41
C TYR A 97 10.57 6.72 -10.71
N LYS A 98 10.30 7.99 -10.38
CA LYS A 98 11.27 8.91 -9.74
C LYS A 98 11.33 8.79 -8.21
N GLY A 99 10.49 7.95 -7.61
CA GLY A 99 10.46 7.74 -6.16
C GLY A 99 9.44 8.62 -5.43
N ALA A 100 9.20 8.29 -4.16
CA ALA A 100 8.17 8.92 -3.34
C ALA A 100 8.43 10.41 -3.06
N SER A 101 9.71 10.83 -3.06
CA SER A 101 10.11 12.21 -2.83
C SER A 101 9.85 13.13 -4.02
N ALA A 102 9.68 12.60 -5.23
CA ALA A 102 9.57 13.40 -6.45
C ALA A 102 8.37 14.36 -6.46
N ALA A 103 7.29 14.00 -5.75
CA ALA A 103 6.11 14.84 -5.57
C ALA A 103 6.01 15.49 -4.18
N ALA A 104 7.02 15.33 -3.31
CA ALA A 104 6.98 15.86 -1.94
C ALA A 104 6.83 17.38 -1.91
N GLU A 105 7.43 18.09 -2.87
CA GLU A 105 7.28 19.54 -3.02
C GLU A 105 5.83 19.96 -3.24
N LEU A 106 5.08 19.22 -4.08
CA LEU A 106 3.66 19.50 -4.35
C LEU A 106 2.79 19.30 -3.10
N LEU A 107 3.19 18.39 -2.22
CA LEU A 107 2.41 17.99 -1.05
C LEU A 107 2.80 18.75 0.23
N LYS A 108 3.82 19.62 0.20
CA LYS A 108 4.41 20.23 1.40
C LYS A 108 3.41 20.96 2.31
N ASP A 109 2.51 21.76 1.74
CA ASP A 109 1.52 22.50 2.56
C ASP A 109 0.12 21.87 2.51
N CYS A 110 0.01 20.62 2.05
CA CYS A 110 -1.22 19.86 2.14
C CYS A 110 -1.43 19.39 3.57
N LYS A 111 -2.47 19.90 4.24
CA LYS A 111 -2.86 19.44 5.58
C LYS A 111 -3.83 18.26 5.45
N GLY A 112 -3.61 17.20 6.25
CA GLY A 112 -4.47 16.02 6.34
C GLY A 112 -3.85 14.76 5.72
N GLU A 113 -4.67 13.73 5.55
CA GLU A 113 -4.23 12.39 5.11
C GLU A 113 -4.58 12.08 3.64
N TYR A 114 -5.52 12.80 3.04
CA TYR A 114 -5.95 12.54 1.67
C TYR A 114 -6.44 13.79 0.90
N VAL A 115 -6.31 13.74 -0.43
CA VAL A 115 -6.95 14.66 -1.39
C VAL A 115 -7.66 13.85 -2.46
N GLY A 116 -8.99 13.96 -2.55
CA GLY A 116 -9.79 13.20 -3.53
C GLY A 116 -11.10 13.85 -3.99
N HIS A 117 -11.87 14.45 -3.08
CA HIS A 117 -13.19 15.02 -3.41
C HIS A 117 -13.34 16.52 -3.14
N LYS A 118 -12.27 17.18 -2.67
CA LYS A 118 -12.27 18.64 -2.50
C LYS A 118 -12.09 19.29 -3.87
N ASN A 119 -12.93 20.26 -4.18
CA ASN A 119 -12.90 21.07 -5.41
C ASN A 119 -12.14 22.38 -5.19
N ASP A 120 -11.00 22.30 -4.49
CA ASP A 120 -10.11 23.46 -4.33
C ASP A 120 -9.16 23.52 -5.53
N ASP A 121 -8.85 24.73 -6.01
CA ASP A 121 -7.92 24.94 -7.15
C ASP A 121 -6.57 24.25 -6.92
N ARG A 122 -6.10 24.26 -5.66
CA ARG A 122 -4.87 23.58 -5.26
C ARG A 122 -4.98 22.07 -5.38
N SER A 123 -6.12 21.48 -5.00
CA SER A 123 -6.36 20.04 -5.12
C SER A 123 -6.39 19.62 -6.59
N PHE A 124 -6.97 20.45 -7.46
CA PHE A 124 -6.94 20.24 -8.90
C PHE A 124 -5.51 20.28 -9.44
N PHE A 125 -4.75 21.33 -9.11
CA PHE A 125 -3.35 21.46 -9.52
C PHE A 125 -2.49 20.25 -9.13
N ILE A 126 -2.67 19.73 -7.91
CA ILE A 126 -1.95 18.52 -7.45
C ILE A 126 -2.34 17.32 -8.30
N ARG A 127 -3.64 17.07 -8.52
CA ARG A 127 -4.11 15.91 -9.30
C ARG A 127 -3.61 15.93 -10.74
N SER A 128 -3.54 17.12 -11.37
CA SER A 128 -3.04 17.27 -12.74
C SER A 128 -1.54 17.04 -12.89
N ASN A 129 -0.74 17.43 -11.88
CA ASN A 129 0.72 17.43 -12.00
C ASN A 129 1.40 16.22 -11.36
N ILE A 130 0.75 15.57 -10.40
CA ILE A 130 1.42 14.54 -9.58
C ILE A 130 1.88 13.33 -10.40
N PHE A 131 1.13 12.93 -11.43
CA PHE A 131 1.52 11.82 -12.30
C PHE A 131 2.85 12.11 -12.99
N HIS A 132 3.00 13.27 -13.62
CA HIS A 132 4.21 13.69 -14.31
C HIS A 132 5.42 13.91 -13.38
N LYS A 133 5.19 14.19 -12.10
CA LYS A 133 6.27 14.26 -11.11
C LYS A 133 6.77 12.88 -10.72
N PHE A 134 5.87 11.90 -10.57
CA PHE A 134 6.27 10.52 -10.23
C PHE A 134 6.82 9.74 -11.42
N PHE A 135 6.27 9.98 -12.61
CA PHE A 135 6.49 9.17 -13.80
C PHE A 135 6.94 10.06 -14.95
N MET A 136 8.11 9.74 -15.50
CA MET A 136 8.69 10.39 -16.68
C MET A 136 8.90 9.37 -17.79
#